data_AF-A0A246JFB5-F1
#
_entry.id   AF-A0A246JFB5-F1
#
_cell.length_a   1.000
_cell.length_b   1.000
_cell.length_c   1.000
_cell.angle_alpha   90.00
_cell.angle_beta   90.00
_cell.angle_gamma   90.00
#
_symmetry.space_group_name_H-M   'P 1'
#
loop_
_entity.id
_entity.type
_entity.pdbx_description
1 polymer ?
#
loop_
_entity_poly.entity_id
_entity_poly.type
_entity_poly.pdbx_seq_one_letter_code
_entity_poly.pdbx_strand_id
1 'polypeptide(L)'
;MTRFGNSGKQRFLAGFPVASLEAPGSDHAARCKFNFSYFCHDPAGQRFSDWSHDKLAGLLDKLAHFGKQTLDHWKQQSIGKSGRVLSIYGGFPPHSDFIPPKHVPHQAQWGRFRLDWAGRLCGFVVPRDLDGVEHPQGGRFCANTFYVVFLDEHHRFYKGRD
;
A
#
# COMPACT_ATOMS: atom_id res chain seq x y z
N MET A 1 13.46 -52.17 -13.01
CA MET A 1 12.51 -51.69 -11.97
C MET A 1 13.33 -51.07 -10.83
N THR A 2 13.46 -49.74 -10.78
CA THR A 2 14.29 -49.06 -9.76
C THR A 2 13.50 -48.91 -8.46
N ARG A 3 13.67 -49.88 -7.56
CA ARG A 3 12.95 -50.01 -6.28
C ARG A 3 13.83 -49.59 -5.09
N PHE A 4 14.35 -48.37 -5.08
CA PHE A 4 15.07 -47.84 -3.91
C PHE A 4 14.81 -46.34 -3.72
N GLY A 5 13.63 -46.00 -3.19
CA GLY A 5 13.37 -44.67 -2.66
C GLY A 5 13.90 -44.57 -1.23
N ASN A 6 14.85 -43.66 -0.96
CA ASN A 6 15.32 -43.39 0.40
C ASN A 6 14.26 -42.55 1.14
N SER A 7 13.41 -43.24 1.93
CA SER A 7 12.34 -42.63 2.71
C SER A 7 12.85 -41.61 3.73
N GLY A 8 14.06 -41.78 4.26
CA GLY A 8 14.72 -40.81 5.15
C GLY A 8 15.02 -39.49 4.45
N LYS A 9 15.54 -39.54 3.22
CA LYS A 9 15.75 -38.35 2.38
C LYS A 9 14.42 -37.65 2.07
N GLN A 10 13.38 -38.39 1.73
CA GLN A 10 12.05 -37.81 1.44
C GLN A 10 11.45 -37.13 2.67
N ARG A 11 11.57 -37.74 3.86
CA ARG A 11 11.07 -37.16 5.11
C ARG A 11 11.84 -35.91 5.53
N PHE A 12 13.16 -35.91 5.33
CA PHE A 12 14.01 -34.75 5.54
C PHE A 12 13.66 -33.60 4.58
N LEU A 13 13.50 -33.89 3.29
CA LEU A 13 13.11 -32.89 2.29
C LEU A 13 11.68 -32.36 2.51
N ALA A 14 10.75 -33.20 2.93
CA ALA A 14 9.38 -32.79 3.29
C ALA A 14 9.32 -31.95 4.59
N GLY A 15 10.38 -31.94 5.39
CA GLY A 15 10.50 -31.12 6.61
C GLY A 15 10.85 -29.66 6.34
N PHE A 16 11.29 -29.31 5.12
CA PHE A 16 11.52 -27.92 4.77
C PHE A 16 10.19 -27.22 4.47
N PRO A 17 9.89 -26.07 5.09
CA PRO A 17 8.73 -25.29 4.71
C PRO A 17 8.94 -24.76 3.28
N VAL A 18 8.20 -25.33 2.34
CA VAL A 18 8.16 -24.84 0.95
C VAL A 18 7.06 -23.79 0.87
N ALA A 19 7.45 -22.51 0.85
CA ALA A 19 6.53 -21.45 0.47
C ALA A 19 6.12 -21.67 -0.99
N SER A 20 4.82 -21.85 -1.23
CA SER A 20 4.27 -22.00 -2.58
C SER A 20 3.20 -20.94 -2.84
N LEU A 21 3.26 -20.33 -4.02
CA LEU A 21 2.22 -19.43 -4.50
C LEU A 21 0.91 -20.19 -4.77
N GLU A 22 1.02 -21.48 -5.07
CA GLU A 22 -0.12 -22.37 -5.38
C GLU A 22 -0.70 -23.04 -4.14
N ALA A 23 -0.09 -22.86 -2.97
CA ALA A 23 -0.62 -23.44 -1.74
C ALA A 23 -2.02 -22.86 -1.44
N PRO A 24 -3.00 -23.68 -1.02
CA PRO A 24 -4.37 -23.21 -0.73
C PRO A 24 -4.46 -22.09 0.32
N GLY A 25 -3.49 -22.02 1.24
CA GLY A 25 -3.40 -20.98 2.25
C GLY A 25 -2.58 -19.75 1.84
N SER A 26 -2.14 -19.66 0.59
CA SER A 26 -1.30 -18.56 0.11
C SER A 26 -2.14 -17.30 -0.15
N ASP A 27 -1.88 -16.25 0.62
CA ASP A 27 -2.57 -14.95 0.52
C ASP A 27 -1.77 -13.90 -0.28
N HIS A 28 -0.68 -14.32 -0.93
CA HIS A 28 0.30 -13.44 -1.58
C HIS A 28 -0.33 -12.42 -2.54
N ALA A 29 -1.30 -12.85 -3.36
CA ALA A 29 -1.96 -11.99 -4.35
C ALA A 29 -2.86 -10.93 -3.69
N ALA A 30 -3.38 -11.23 -2.51
CA ALA A 30 -4.32 -10.39 -1.75
C ALA A 30 -3.63 -9.32 -0.89
N ARG A 31 -2.31 -9.39 -0.69
CA ARG A 31 -1.57 -8.37 0.07
C ARG A 31 -1.46 -7.05 -0.70
N CYS A 32 -1.49 -5.95 0.04
CA CYS A 32 -1.48 -4.63 -0.59
C CYS A 32 -0.14 -4.32 -1.25
N LYS A 33 -0.20 -3.53 -2.32
CA LYS A 33 0.96 -3.14 -3.13
C LYS A 33 1.14 -1.63 -3.05
N PHE A 34 2.39 -1.16 -3.07
CA PHE A 34 2.70 0.27 -3.15
C PHE A 34 3.35 0.57 -4.49
N ASN A 35 2.80 1.53 -5.22
CA ASN A 35 3.31 1.95 -6.51
C ASN A 35 3.67 3.44 -6.46
N PHE A 36 4.87 3.79 -6.90
CA PHE A 36 5.39 5.17 -6.85
C PHE A 36 5.37 5.88 -8.22
N SER A 37 4.74 5.30 -9.24
CA SER A 37 4.69 5.88 -10.60
C SER A 37 3.99 7.24 -10.68
N TYR A 38 3.16 7.58 -9.69
CA TYR A 38 2.46 8.87 -9.58
C TYR A 38 3.13 9.84 -8.61
N PHE A 39 4.23 9.44 -7.98
CA PHE A 39 4.93 10.27 -7.00
C PHE A 39 5.38 11.58 -7.64
N CYS A 40 5.00 12.69 -7.03
CA CYS A 40 5.37 14.01 -7.52
C CYS A 40 5.64 14.97 -6.38
N HIS A 41 6.38 16.02 -6.69
CA HIS A 41 6.65 17.09 -5.74
C HIS A 41 5.52 18.11 -5.71
N ASP A 42 5.09 18.46 -4.50
CA ASP A 42 4.19 19.57 -4.20
C ASP A 42 4.87 20.43 -3.11
N PRO A 43 4.79 21.78 -3.17
CA PRO A 43 5.36 22.65 -2.14
C PRO A 43 4.84 22.39 -0.71
N ALA A 44 3.62 21.86 -0.56
CA ALA A 44 3.06 21.42 0.71
C ALA A 44 3.54 20.03 1.15
N GLY A 45 4.29 19.32 0.31
CA GLY A 45 4.85 18.00 0.60
C GLY A 45 6.34 18.00 0.88
N GLN A 46 6.88 16.79 0.95
CA GLN A 46 8.31 16.52 1.02
C GLN A 46 8.73 15.58 -0.11
N ARG A 47 9.98 15.72 -0.54
CA ARG A 47 10.71 14.73 -1.33
C ARG A 47 11.40 13.76 -0.37
N PHE A 48 11.80 12.60 -0.89
CA PHE A 48 12.63 11.67 -0.12
C PHE A 48 13.93 12.31 0.36
N SER A 49 14.53 13.19 -0.45
CA SER A 49 15.75 13.92 -0.10
C SER A 49 15.59 14.88 1.07
N ASP A 50 14.36 15.29 1.39
CA ASP A 50 14.08 16.25 2.45
C ASP A 50 13.95 15.56 3.81
N TRP A 51 13.79 14.23 3.83
CA TRP A 51 13.68 13.43 5.04
C TRP A 51 15.05 12.98 5.53
N SER A 52 15.22 12.95 6.85
CA SER A 52 16.40 12.36 7.47
C SER A 52 16.50 10.85 7.19
N HIS A 53 17.70 10.29 7.35
CA HIS A 53 17.95 8.86 7.17
C HIS A 53 17.01 7.98 8.02
N ASP A 54 16.90 8.28 9.31
CA ASP A 54 16.05 7.53 10.25
C ASP A 54 14.58 7.55 9.83
N LYS A 55 14.14 8.67 9.27
CA LYS A 55 12.76 8.82 8.81
C LYS A 55 12.49 8.03 7.53
N LEU A 56 13.44 8.00 6.61
CA LEU A 56 13.38 7.15 5.42
C LEU A 56 13.41 5.66 5.79
N ALA A 57 14.26 5.25 6.74
CA ALA A 57 14.27 3.89 7.27
C ALA A 57 12.91 3.54 7.89
N GLY A 58 12.36 4.42 8.74
CA GLY A 58 11.04 4.25 9.33
C GLY A 58 9.91 4.14 8.31
N LEU A 59 9.99 4.89 7.20
CA LEU A 59 9.05 4.74 6.08
C LEU A 59 9.13 3.35 5.45
N LEU A 60 10.33 2.86 5.16
CA LEU A 60 10.54 1.55 4.55
C LEU A 60 10.05 0.43 5.47
N ASP A 61 10.29 0.53 6.78
CA ASP A 61 9.77 -0.41 7.77
C ASP A 61 8.23 -0.40 7.79
N LYS A 62 7.62 0.78 7.70
CA LYS A 62 6.16 0.91 7.62
C LYS A 62 5.61 0.29 6.33
N LEU A 63 6.23 0.54 5.18
CA LEU A 63 5.83 -0.06 3.90
C LEU A 63 5.93 -1.59 3.95
N ALA A 64 7.04 -2.12 4.50
CA ALA A 64 7.23 -3.55 4.70
C ALA A 64 6.18 -4.15 5.66
N HIS A 65 5.82 -3.42 6.72
CA HIS A 65 4.77 -3.83 7.64
C HIS A 65 3.38 -3.82 6.98
N PHE A 66 3.03 -2.74 6.27
CA PHE A 66 1.74 -2.63 5.60
C PHE A 66 1.57 -3.69 4.51
N GLY A 67 2.63 -3.99 3.75
CA GLY A 67 2.63 -5.04 2.72
C GLY A 67 2.34 -6.46 3.23
N LYS A 68 2.24 -6.68 4.55
CA LYS A 68 1.88 -7.98 5.13
C LYS A 68 0.37 -8.26 5.09
N GLN A 69 -0.46 -7.26 4.82
CA GLN A 69 -1.92 -7.35 4.90
C GLN A 69 -2.59 -6.65 3.72
N THR A 70 -3.91 -6.81 3.58
CA THR A 70 -4.70 -6.16 2.52
C THR A 70 -4.97 -4.68 2.84
N LEU A 71 -5.35 -3.85 1.86
CA LEU A 71 -5.80 -2.49 2.15
C LEU A 71 -7.07 -2.47 3.02
N ASP A 72 -7.95 -3.46 2.86
CA ASP A 72 -9.17 -3.56 3.69
C ASP A 72 -8.86 -3.83 5.16
N HIS A 73 -7.86 -4.67 5.43
CA HIS A 73 -7.37 -4.87 6.79
C HIS A 73 -6.96 -3.52 7.41
N TRP A 74 -6.12 -2.73 6.72
CA TRP A 74 -5.64 -1.45 7.24
C TRP A 74 -6.71 -0.37 7.34
N LYS A 75 -7.78 -0.45 6.54
CA LYS A 75 -8.97 0.42 6.70
C LYS A 75 -9.72 0.13 7.99
N GLN A 76 -9.71 -1.12 8.45
CA GLN A 76 -10.39 -1.55 9.67
C GLN A 76 -9.54 -1.31 10.92
N GLN A 77 -8.21 -1.24 10.79
CA GLN A 77 -7.32 -0.98 11.93
C GLN A 77 -7.45 0.46 12.44
N SER A 78 -7.92 0.60 13.68
CA SER A 78 -8.03 1.87 14.40
C SER A 78 -6.68 2.34 14.96
N ILE A 79 -6.47 3.65 15.02
CA ILE A 79 -5.36 4.31 15.71
C ILE A 79 -5.91 5.42 16.61
N GLY A 80 -5.64 5.31 17.91
CA GLY A 80 -6.14 6.27 18.89
C GLY A 80 -7.67 6.26 18.97
N LYS A 81 -8.27 7.39 19.37
CA LYS A 81 -9.71 7.46 19.64
C LYS A 81 -10.61 7.40 18.40
N SER A 82 -10.16 7.95 17.26
CA SER A 82 -10.99 8.07 16.05
C SER A 82 -10.23 7.87 14.73
N GLY A 83 -8.92 7.61 14.80
CA GLY A 83 -8.09 7.46 13.60
C GLY A 83 -8.16 6.05 13.02
N ARG A 84 -7.78 5.92 11.75
CA ARG A 84 -7.51 4.65 11.07
C ARG A 84 -6.09 4.63 10.50
N VAL A 85 -5.50 3.44 10.39
CA VAL A 85 -4.19 3.24 9.71
C VAL A 85 -4.30 3.74 8.28
N LEU A 86 -5.28 3.23 7.52
CA LEU A 86 -5.62 3.69 6.17
C LEU A 86 -6.98 4.39 6.18
N SER A 87 -7.06 5.54 5.52
CA SER A 87 -8.32 6.24 5.24
C SER A 87 -8.45 6.48 3.74
N ILE A 88 -9.60 6.12 3.17
CA ILE A 88 -9.97 6.42 1.77
C ILE A 88 -11.15 7.39 1.83
N TYR A 89 -11.01 8.54 1.15
CA TYR A 89 -11.91 9.68 1.21
C TYR A 89 -12.85 9.77 0.02
N GLY A 90 -12.53 9.07 -1.08
CA GLY A 90 -13.20 9.25 -2.37
C GLY A 90 -12.48 10.33 -3.17
N GLY A 91 -13.04 11.54 -3.22
CA GLY A 91 -12.42 12.67 -3.91
C GLY A 91 -11.17 13.21 -3.20
N PHE A 92 -10.47 14.13 -3.88
CA PHE A 92 -9.36 14.86 -3.29
C PHE A 92 -9.84 15.66 -2.06
N PRO A 93 -9.11 15.69 -0.93
CA PRO A 93 -9.58 16.35 0.28
C PRO A 93 -9.84 17.87 0.07
N PRO A 94 -10.98 18.40 0.53
CA PRO A 94 -11.39 19.79 0.23
C PRO A 94 -10.58 20.87 0.98
N HIS A 95 -9.90 20.52 2.06
CA HIS A 95 -9.10 21.44 2.89
C HIS A 95 -7.61 21.03 2.92
N SER A 96 -7.13 20.51 1.78
CA SER A 96 -5.73 20.16 1.58
C SER A 96 -4.89 21.39 1.24
N ASP A 97 -3.66 21.45 1.75
CA ASP A 97 -2.65 22.42 1.25
C ASP A 97 -1.96 21.94 -0.04
N PHE A 98 -2.18 20.69 -0.42
CA PHE A 98 -1.65 20.11 -1.66
C PHE A 98 -2.57 20.39 -2.83
N ILE A 99 -2.00 20.41 -4.03
CA ILE A 99 -2.75 20.58 -5.28
C ILE A 99 -2.96 19.20 -5.93
N PRO A 100 -4.19 18.87 -6.39
CA PRO A 100 -4.43 17.62 -7.11
C PRO A 100 -3.60 17.60 -8.41
N PRO A 101 -2.67 16.63 -8.58
CA PRO A 101 -1.84 16.59 -9.78
C PRO A 101 -2.66 16.21 -11.01
N LYS A 102 -2.41 16.90 -12.13
CA LYS A 102 -3.14 16.71 -13.38
C LYS A 102 -2.99 15.31 -13.99
N HIS A 103 -1.91 14.60 -13.65
CA HIS A 103 -1.63 13.26 -14.16
C HIS A 103 -2.33 12.16 -13.36
N VAL A 104 -2.99 12.46 -12.22
CA VAL A 104 -3.78 11.46 -11.48
C VAL A 104 -5.16 11.30 -12.14
N PRO A 105 -5.62 10.05 -12.39
CA PRO A 105 -6.94 9.82 -13.01
C PRO A 105 -8.08 10.41 -12.18
N HIS A 106 -9.10 10.98 -12.83
CA HIS A 106 -10.22 11.62 -12.14
C HIS A 106 -11.08 10.64 -11.33
N GLN A 107 -11.09 9.36 -11.68
CA GLN A 107 -11.80 8.31 -10.94
C GLN A 107 -11.06 7.85 -9.67
N ALA A 108 -9.80 8.28 -9.48
CA ALA A 108 -8.97 7.85 -8.36
C ALA A 108 -9.65 8.09 -7.01
N GLN A 109 -9.60 7.09 -6.13
CA GLN A 109 -10.11 7.17 -4.77
C GLN A 109 -8.97 7.58 -3.83
N TRP A 110 -8.91 8.86 -3.49
CA TRP A 110 -7.85 9.44 -2.68
C TRP A 110 -7.89 8.94 -1.24
N GLY A 111 -6.71 8.86 -0.62
CA GLY A 111 -6.55 8.37 0.72
C GLY A 111 -5.15 8.59 1.26
N ARG A 112 -4.93 8.08 2.47
CA ARG A 112 -3.65 8.18 3.15
C ARG A 112 -3.42 7.07 4.16
N PHE A 113 -2.18 6.62 4.24
CA PHE A 113 -1.67 5.86 5.37
C PHE A 113 -1.14 6.80 6.46
N ARG A 114 -1.34 6.41 7.72
CA ARG A 114 -0.66 7.02 8.87
C ARG A 114 0.70 6.38 9.03
N LEU A 115 1.77 7.17 9.02
CA LEU A 115 3.11 6.68 9.30
C LEU A 115 3.41 6.80 10.81
N ASP A 116 3.17 7.98 11.36
CA ASP A 116 3.38 8.32 12.76
C ASP A 116 2.29 9.32 13.26
N TRP A 117 2.59 10.11 14.30
CA TRP A 117 1.66 11.11 14.81
C TRP A 117 1.22 12.11 13.71
N ALA A 118 2.15 12.71 12.97
CA ALA A 118 1.88 13.71 11.92
C ALA A 118 2.10 13.15 10.50
N GLY A 119 3.12 12.33 10.29
CA GLY A 119 3.51 11.80 9.00
C GLY A 119 2.43 10.96 8.33
N ARG A 120 2.18 11.24 7.05
CA ARG A 120 1.25 10.55 6.15
C ARG A 120 1.94 10.18 4.85
N LEU A 121 1.52 9.04 4.30
CA LEU A 121 1.78 8.64 2.94
C LEU A 121 0.49 8.80 2.16
N CYS A 122 0.43 9.81 1.28
CA CYS A 122 -0.78 10.22 0.60
C CYS A 122 -0.79 9.68 -0.83
N GLY A 123 -1.96 9.30 -1.31
CA GLY A 123 -2.09 8.64 -2.58
C GLY A 123 -3.52 8.26 -2.89
N PHE A 124 -3.69 7.29 -3.78
CA PHE A 124 -5.01 6.84 -4.19
C PHE A 124 -5.04 5.34 -4.47
N VAL A 125 -6.24 4.80 -4.57
CA VAL A 125 -6.51 3.46 -5.06
C VAL A 125 -7.42 3.54 -6.29
N VAL A 126 -7.38 2.48 -7.11
CA VAL A 126 -8.35 2.31 -8.19
C VAL A 126 -9.73 2.01 -7.57
N PRO A 127 -10.84 2.56 -8.11
CA PRO A 127 -12.19 2.18 -7.72
C PRO A 127 -12.43 0.66 -7.73
N ARG A 128 -13.23 0.16 -6.79
CA ARG A 128 -13.45 -1.29 -6.62
C ARG A 128 -14.23 -1.93 -7.77
N ASP A 129 -15.09 -1.16 -8.42
CA ASP A 129 -15.84 -1.55 -9.62
C ASP A 129 -14.92 -1.82 -10.82
N LEU A 130 -13.69 -1.31 -10.80
CA LEU A 130 -12.66 -1.63 -11.80
C LEU A 130 -11.74 -2.77 -11.37
N ASP A 131 -11.83 -3.33 -10.17
CA ASP A 131 -10.90 -4.36 -9.70
C ASP A 131 -10.94 -5.61 -10.58
N GLY A 132 -9.77 -6.11 -11.00
CA GLY A 132 -9.64 -7.27 -11.88
C GLY A 132 -10.02 -7.03 -13.34
N VAL A 133 -10.57 -5.86 -13.69
CA VAL A 133 -10.89 -5.50 -15.08
C VAL A 133 -9.60 -5.38 -15.89
N GLU A 134 -9.61 -5.99 -17.07
CA GLU A 134 -8.47 -5.97 -17.98
C GLU A 134 -8.34 -4.61 -18.64
N HIS A 135 -7.14 -4.03 -18.58
CA HIS A 135 -6.86 -2.76 -19.22
C HIS A 135 -6.55 -2.97 -20.71
N PRO A 136 -6.98 -2.08 -21.63
CA PRO A 136 -6.74 -2.27 -23.07
C PRO A 136 -5.27 -2.38 -23.47
N GLN A 137 -4.36 -1.85 -22.65
CA GLN A 137 -2.91 -1.94 -22.87
C GLN A 137 -2.28 -3.17 -22.19
N GLY A 138 -3.10 -4.11 -21.74
CA GLY A 138 -2.68 -5.30 -21.00
C GLY A 138 -2.63 -5.08 -19.49
N GLY A 139 -2.62 -6.20 -18.76
CA GLY A 139 -2.70 -6.22 -17.31
C GLY A 139 -4.11 -6.00 -16.78
N ARG A 140 -4.28 -6.12 -15.46
CA ARG A 140 -5.56 -5.93 -14.77
C ARG A 140 -5.44 -4.83 -13.74
N PHE A 141 -6.49 -4.05 -13.59
CA PHE A 141 -6.63 -3.14 -12.46
C PHE A 141 -6.60 -3.91 -11.15
N CYS A 142 -6.01 -3.30 -10.12
CA CYS A 142 -5.93 -3.88 -8.78
C CYS A 142 -6.30 -2.81 -7.76
N ALA A 143 -7.50 -2.90 -7.19
CA ALA A 143 -7.99 -1.99 -6.14
C ALA A 143 -7.23 -2.17 -4.80
N ASN A 144 -6.33 -3.15 -4.73
CA ASN A 144 -5.45 -3.40 -3.61
C ASN A 144 -4.04 -2.82 -3.79
N THR A 145 -3.83 -2.03 -4.86
CA THR A 145 -2.62 -1.21 -5.05
C THR A 145 -2.88 0.21 -4.56
N PHE A 146 -2.05 0.68 -3.65
CA PHE A 146 -1.99 2.07 -3.23
C PHE A 146 -0.92 2.80 -4.05
N TYR A 147 -1.36 3.72 -4.90
CA TYR A 147 -0.50 4.58 -5.71
C TYR A 147 -0.08 5.78 -4.87
N VAL A 148 1.17 5.80 -4.45
CA VAL A 148 1.75 6.87 -3.65
C VAL A 148 1.96 8.10 -4.53
N VAL A 149 1.49 9.25 -4.05
CA VAL A 149 1.59 10.52 -4.75
C VAL A 149 2.44 11.52 -3.96
N PHE A 150 2.23 11.62 -2.64
CA PHE A 150 2.92 12.60 -1.81
C PHE A 150 3.43 12.02 -0.48
N LEU A 151 4.51 12.60 0.02
CA LEU A 151 4.88 12.54 1.44
C LEU A 151 4.34 13.78 2.14
N ASP A 152 3.68 13.58 3.28
CA ASP A 152 3.14 14.67 4.10
C ASP A 152 3.56 14.48 5.55
N GLU A 153 4.64 15.14 5.94
CA GLU A 153 5.19 15.12 7.29
C GLU A 153 4.33 15.88 8.31
N HIS A 154 3.58 16.88 7.87
CA HIS A 154 2.96 17.88 8.76
C HIS A 154 1.45 17.80 8.78
N HIS A 155 0.86 16.69 8.32
CA HIS A 155 -0.57 16.46 8.30
C HIS A 155 -1.36 17.54 7.54
N ARG A 156 -0.80 18.02 6.42
CA ARG A 156 -1.36 19.08 5.58
C ARG A 156 -2.28 18.58 4.46
N PHE A 157 -2.29 17.27 4.20
CA PHE A 157 -3.07 16.67 3.11
C PHE A 157 -4.58 16.62 3.40
N TYR A 158 -4.97 16.35 4.64
CA TYR A 158 -6.35 16.48 5.07
C TYR A 158 -6.38 17.00 6.50
N LYS A 159 -6.35 18.33 6.60
CA LYS A 159 -6.69 19.05 7.81
C LYS A 159 -8.18 18.81 8.03
N GLY A 160 -8.55 18.16 9.12
CA GLY A 160 -9.97 17.98 9.47
C GLY A 160 -10.70 19.33 9.42
N ARG A 161 -12.04 19.32 9.38
CA ARG A 161 -12.76 20.56 9.65
C ARG A 161 -12.43 20.98 11.07
N ASP A 162 -11.71 22.09 11.22
CA ASP A 162 -11.71 22.88 12.45
C ASP A 162 -13.13 23.41 12.71
#